data_AF-A0A6P1FES2-F1
#
_entry.id   AF-A0A6P1FES2-F1
#
_cell.length_a   1.000
_cell.length_b   1.000
_cell.length_c   1.000
_cell.angle_alpha   90.00
_cell.angle_beta   90.00
_cell.angle_gamma   90.00
#
_symmetry.space_group_name_H-M   'P 1'
#
loop_
_entity.id
_entity.type
_entity.pdbx_description
1 polymer ?
#
loop_
_entity_poly.entity_id
_entity_poly.type
_entity_poly.pdbx_seq_one_letter_code
_entity_poly.pdbx_strand_id
1 'polypeptide(L)'
;MTPLHLALATAAGAAADGRPLVVYAVAAVLIVALLLVLVVSRLIAAPRALVEAGETGGVVIAGGADVTRLLRFGDPTLPTPDLHPYLVVDPTAEVLIVRVAGRRIEILWDEIRTVERRTVGLRGRSAVVVSVSRGRRPRSAVLRLVEEPGILGLRPAPEASVDRFHRRLLARIEAARPAPWGSR
;
A
#
# COMPACT_ATOMS: atom_id res chain seq x y z
N MET A 1 34.07 54.03 -26.12
CA MET A 1 33.03 54.35 -25.11
C MET A 1 32.20 53.09 -24.90
N THR A 2 32.37 52.49 -23.74
CA THR A 2 32.17 51.06 -23.43
C THR A 2 30.74 50.77 -22.95
N PRO A 3 29.98 49.87 -23.62
CA PRO A 3 28.67 49.40 -23.17
C PRO A 3 28.77 48.27 -22.12
N LEU A 4 29.86 48.24 -21.34
CA LEU A 4 30.17 47.17 -20.40
C LEU A 4 29.61 47.42 -18.98
N HIS A 5 29.21 48.66 -18.68
CA HIS A 5 28.64 49.00 -17.36
C HIS A 5 27.12 48.70 -17.23
N LEU A 6 26.41 48.48 -18.34
CA LEU A 6 24.96 48.23 -18.33
C LEU A 6 24.61 46.74 -18.16
N ALA A 7 25.50 45.83 -18.53
CA ALA A 7 25.34 44.39 -18.31
C ALA A 7 25.65 43.95 -16.87
N LEU A 8 26.53 44.69 -16.16
CA LEU A 8 26.84 44.41 -14.75
C LEU A 8 25.75 44.93 -13.78
N ALA A 9 25.04 46.01 -14.13
CA ALA A 9 23.95 46.53 -13.31
C ALA A 9 22.69 45.62 -13.35
N THR A 10 22.49 44.90 -14.46
CA THR A 10 21.37 43.96 -14.62
C THR A 10 21.65 42.59 -13.98
N ALA A 11 22.92 42.17 -13.92
CA ALA A 11 23.31 40.98 -13.15
C ALA A 11 23.28 41.20 -11.62
N ALA A 12 23.59 42.42 -11.15
CA ALA A 12 23.50 42.78 -9.74
C ALA A 12 22.04 43.00 -9.26
N GLY A 13 21.14 43.45 -10.15
CA GLY A 13 19.71 43.59 -9.85
C GLY A 13 18.95 42.27 -9.72
N ALA A 14 19.40 41.20 -10.40
CA ALA A 14 18.80 39.87 -10.31
C ALA A 14 19.18 39.10 -9.02
N ALA A 15 20.21 39.57 -8.30
CA ALA A 15 20.58 39.05 -6.98
C ALA A 15 19.82 39.73 -5.82
N ALA A 16 19.02 40.77 -6.10
CA ALA A 16 18.30 41.54 -5.09
C ALA A 16 16.97 40.89 -4.66
N ASP A 17 16.39 40.01 -5.47
CA ASP A 17 15.22 39.24 -5.07
C ASP A 17 15.68 37.86 -4.56
N GLY A 18 16.12 37.80 -3.30
CA GLY A 18 16.40 36.54 -2.59
C GLY A 18 15.16 35.68 -2.32
N ARG A 19 13.96 36.17 -2.69
CA ARG A 19 12.66 35.53 -2.46
C ARG A 19 12.48 34.16 -3.14
N PRO A 20 12.81 33.94 -4.43
CA PRO A 20 12.68 32.62 -5.05
C PRO A 20 13.72 31.64 -4.49
N LEU A 21 14.94 32.10 -4.18
CA LEU A 21 15.99 31.25 -3.60
C LEU A 21 15.61 30.75 -2.20
N VAL A 22 15.00 31.61 -1.38
CA VAL A 22 14.41 31.23 -0.08
C VAL A 22 13.22 30.27 -0.26
N VAL A 23 12.32 30.51 -1.23
CA VAL A 23 11.20 29.59 -1.51
C VAL A 23 11.69 28.21 -1.94
N TYR A 24 12.68 28.12 -2.82
CA TYR A 24 13.28 26.84 -3.23
C TYR A 24 14.00 26.14 -2.07
N ALA A 25 14.70 26.90 -1.22
CA ALA A 25 15.35 26.35 -0.03
C ALA A 25 14.31 25.79 0.96
N VAL A 26 13.24 26.54 1.24
CA VAL A 26 12.14 26.09 2.11
C VAL A 26 11.44 24.88 1.52
N ALA A 27 11.13 24.87 0.23
CA ALA A 27 10.55 23.73 -0.46
C ALA A 27 11.46 22.49 -0.38
N ALA A 28 12.77 22.65 -0.59
CA ALA A 28 13.73 21.57 -0.48
C ALA A 28 13.77 20.99 0.95
N VAL A 29 13.81 21.85 1.97
CA VAL A 29 13.75 21.42 3.38
C VAL A 29 12.45 20.68 3.69
N LEU A 30 11.30 21.19 3.22
CA LEU A 30 10.01 20.52 3.40
C LEU A 30 9.96 19.15 2.70
N ILE A 31 10.49 19.05 1.48
CA ILE A 31 10.58 17.77 0.76
C ILE A 31 11.46 16.79 1.53
N VAL A 32 12.64 17.23 1.99
CA VAL A 32 13.55 16.38 2.78
C VAL A 32 12.91 15.96 4.09
N ALA A 33 12.25 16.87 4.80
CA ALA A 33 11.53 16.56 6.04
C ALA A 33 10.40 15.55 5.81
N LEU A 34 9.61 15.73 4.74
CA LEU A 34 8.55 14.81 4.36
C LEU A 34 9.10 13.43 3.99
N LEU A 35 10.20 13.37 3.25
CA LEU A 35 10.90 12.12 2.91
C LEU A 35 11.42 11.43 4.18
N LEU A 36 11.98 12.18 5.12
CA LEU A 36 12.44 11.64 6.40
C LEU A 36 11.28 11.02 7.19
N VAL A 37 10.16 11.74 7.33
CA VAL A 37 8.95 11.24 8.00
C VAL A 37 8.43 9.96 7.33
N LEU A 38 8.43 9.92 6.00
CA LEU A 38 8.03 8.73 5.25
C LEU A 38 8.97 7.54 5.52
N VAL A 39 10.28 7.76 5.55
CA VAL A 39 11.26 6.69 5.81
C VAL A 39 11.15 6.20 7.26
N VAL A 40 11.09 7.11 8.23
CA VAL A 40 10.96 6.76 9.65
C VAL A 40 9.66 6.01 9.92
N SER A 41 8.53 6.45 9.35
CA SER A 41 7.26 5.75 9.51
C SER A 41 7.31 4.33 8.95
N ARG A 42 7.96 4.12 7.80
CA ARG A 42 8.19 2.77 7.24
C ARG A 42 9.08 1.90 8.11
N LEU A 43 10.17 2.45 8.64
CA LEU A 43 11.11 1.71 9.49
C LEU A 43 10.47 1.28 10.81
N ILE A 44 9.51 2.05 11.34
CA ILE A 44 8.76 1.68 12.54
C ILE A 44 7.62 0.69 12.22
N ALA A 45 6.89 0.91 11.12
CA ALA A 45 5.74 0.10 10.75
C ALA A 45 6.13 -1.29 10.22
N ALA A 46 7.26 -1.40 9.51
CA ALA A 46 7.74 -2.66 8.95
C ALA A 46 7.92 -3.79 10.00
N PRO A 47 8.68 -3.61 11.09
CA PRO A 47 8.87 -4.67 12.08
C PRO A 47 7.57 -5.02 12.79
N ARG A 48 6.71 -4.04 13.08
CA ARG A 48 5.39 -4.29 13.69
C ARG A 48 4.51 -5.17 12.81
N ALA A 49 4.45 -4.87 11.52
CA ALA A 49 3.67 -5.66 10.56
C ALA A 49 4.21 -7.09 10.43
N LEU A 50 5.54 -7.28 10.46
CA LEU A 50 6.15 -8.62 10.42
C LEU A 50 5.85 -9.44 11.69
N VAL A 51 5.96 -8.82 12.87
CA VAL A 51 5.61 -9.49 14.14
C VAL A 51 4.14 -9.91 14.14
N GLU A 52 3.25 -8.99 13.77
CA GLU A 52 1.81 -9.27 13.71
C GLU A 52 1.47 -10.35 12.66
N ALA A 53 2.14 -10.35 11.50
CA ALA A 53 1.98 -11.42 10.51
C ALA A 53 2.50 -12.77 11.03
N GLY A 54 3.62 -12.77 11.76
CA GLY A 54 4.18 -13.97 12.39
C GLY A 54 3.25 -14.58 13.45
N GLU A 55 2.63 -13.74 14.28
CA GLU A 55 1.70 -14.19 15.34
C GLU A 55 0.39 -14.76 14.78
N THR A 56 -0.07 -14.24 13.64
CA THR A 56 -1.36 -14.61 13.04
C THR A 56 -1.24 -15.67 11.95
N GLY A 57 -0.02 -15.95 11.45
CA GLY A 57 0.17 -16.72 10.21
C GLY A 57 -0.26 -15.95 8.96
N GLY A 58 -0.45 -14.63 9.08
CA GLY A 58 -0.81 -13.71 8.01
C GLY A 58 0.35 -13.42 7.06
N VAL A 59 0.11 -12.55 6.09
CA VAL A 59 1.13 -11.99 5.19
C VAL A 59 1.12 -10.48 5.26
N VAL A 60 2.28 -9.86 5.10
CA VAL A 60 2.35 -8.40 5.02
C VAL A 60 2.18 -7.97 3.57
N ILE A 61 1.35 -6.95 3.37
CA ILE A 61 1.18 -6.29 2.08
C ILE A 61 1.56 -4.81 2.19
N ALA A 62 2.03 -4.23 1.09
CA ALA A 62 2.18 -2.78 0.99
C ALA A 62 0.80 -2.12 0.97
N GLY A 63 0.64 -1.08 1.78
CA GLY A 63 -0.52 -0.20 1.73
C GLY A 63 -0.58 0.62 0.44
N GLY A 64 -1.78 1.10 0.12
CA GLY A 64 -2.03 1.86 -1.10
C GLY A 64 -3.47 2.35 -1.20
N ALA A 65 -3.69 3.35 -2.05
CA ALA A 65 -5.01 3.97 -2.21
C ALA A 65 -6.07 3.00 -2.75
N ASP A 66 -5.68 1.97 -3.50
CA ASP A 66 -6.57 0.89 -3.92
C ASP A 66 -7.00 0.01 -2.75
N VAL A 67 -6.07 -0.43 -1.92
CA VAL A 67 -6.36 -1.23 -0.71
C VAL A 67 -7.21 -0.41 0.26
N THR A 68 -6.86 0.84 0.54
CA THR A 68 -7.68 1.70 1.40
C THR A 68 -9.09 1.89 0.87
N ARG A 69 -9.27 2.06 -0.45
CA ARG A 69 -10.61 2.16 -1.05
C ARG A 69 -11.41 0.87 -0.90
N LEU A 70 -10.76 -0.29 -1.04
CA LEU A 70 -11.41 -1.58 -0.81
C LEU A 70 -11.81 -1.75 0.66
N LEU A 71 -10.94 -1.39 1.59
CA LEU A 71 -11.22 -1.47 3.01
C LEU A 71 -12.37 -0.54 3.42
N ARG A 72 -12.39 0.70 2.91
CA ARG A 72 -13.51 1.64 3.14
C ARG A 72 -14.82 1.20 2.49
N PHE A 73 -14.74 0.39 1.44
CA PHE A 73 -15.92 -0.24 0.86
C PHE A 73 -16.48 -1.33 1.79
N GLY A 74 -15.61 -2.03 2.52
CA GLY A 74 -16.02 -2.94 3.59
C GLY A 74 -16.57 -2.19 4.81
N ASP A 75 -15.79 -1.27 5.35
CA ASP A 75 -16.14 -0.47 6.52
C ASP A 75 -16.02 1.04 6.20
N PRO A 76 -17.15 1.72 5.94
CA PRO A 76 -17.17 3.15 5.62
C PRO A 76 -16.68 4.06 6.75
N THR A 77 -16.67 3.57 8.00
CA THR A 77 -16.26 4.32 9.19
C THR A 77 -14.75 4.39 9.35
N LEU A 78 -14.01 3.68 8.50
CA LEU A 78 -12.56 3.77 8.47
C LEU A 78 -12.11 5.21 8.11
N PRO A 79 -11.21 5.80 8.91
CA PRO A 79 -10.67 7.11 8.64
C PRO A 79 -9.99 7.16 7.26
N THR A 80 -10.20 8.28 6.57
CA THR A 80 -9.66 8.57 5.23
C THR A 80 -8.13 8.71 5.29
N PRO A 81 -7.40 8.29 4.24
CA PRO A 81 -6.33 7.31 4.39
C PRO A 81 -5.27 7.72 5.42
N ASP A 82 -5.20 6.98 6.51
CA ASP A 82 -3.94 6.87 7.23
C ASP A 82 -2.90 6.30 6.26
N LEU A 83 -1.73 6.94 6.23
CA LEU A 83 -0.54 6.57 5.45
C LEU A 83 0.07 5.27 5.97
N HIS A 84 -0.71 4.20 6.16
CA HIS A 84 -0.21 2.92 6.64
C HIS A 84 0.62 2.29 5.53
N PRO A 85 1.96 2.25 5.67
CA PRO A 85 2.82 1.78 4.60
C PRO A 85 2.68 0.26 4.43
N TYR A 86 2.24 -0.44 5.48
CA TYR A 86 2.11 -1.89 5.55
C TYR A 86 0.81 -2.28 6.26
N LEU A 87 0.23 -3.38 5.82
CA LEU A 87 -1.00 -3.97 6.35
C LEU A 87 -0.78 -5.48 6.47
N VAL A 88 -1.45 -6.13 7.42
CA VAL A 88 -1.39 -7.59 7.56
C VAL A 88 -2.68 -8.20 7.04
N VAL A 89 -2.57 -9.20 6.18
CA VAL A 89 -3.69 -9.96 5.63
C VAL A 89 -3.63 -11.40 6.14
N ASP A 90 -4.65 -11.81 6.85
CA ASP A 90 -4.76 -13.11 7.50
C ASP A 90 -5.99 -13.88 6.96
N PRO A 91 -5.77 -14.90 6.12
CA PRO A 91 -6.83 -15.75 5.59
C PRO A 91 -7.22 -16.86 6.59
N THR A 92 -8.17 -16.52 7.48
CA THR A 92 -8.69 -17.44 8.51
C THR A 92 -9.67 -18.46 7.93
N ALA A 93 -10.26 -19.30 8.78
CA ALA A 93 -11.27 -20.26 8.34
C ALA A 93 -12.58 -19.57 7.89
N GLU A 94 -13.00 -18.54 8.59
CA GLU A 94 -14.33 -17.93 8.42
C GLU A 94 -14.31 -16.70 7.52
N VAL A 95 -13.24 -15.90 7.62
CA VAL A 95 -13.14 -14.60 6.93
C VAL A 95 -11.70 -14.30 6.52
N LEU A 96 -11.54 -13.41 5.53
CA LEU A 96 -10.28 -12.75 5.25
C LEU A 96 -10.15 -11.53 6.16
N ILE A 97 -9.21 -11.56 7.09
CA ILE A 97 -8.93 -10.44 7.99
C ILE A 97 -7.88 -9.53 7.35
N VAL A 98 -8.14 -8.22 7.36
CA VAL A 98 -7.12 -7.20 7.07
C VAL A 98 -6.91 -6.35 8.32
N ARG A 99 -5.69 -6.33 8.83
CA ARG A 99 -5.30 -5.59 10.03
C ARG A 99 -4.56 -4.32 9.67
N VAL A 100 -5.03 -3.21 10.25
CA VAL A 100 -4.59 -1.86 9.92
C VAL A 100 -4.55 -1.03 11.21
N ALA A 101 -3.35 -0.69 11.68
CA ALA A 101 -3.14 0.14 12.88
C ALA A 101 -4.03 -0.22 14.08
N GLY A 102 -3.99 -1.50 14.46
CA GLY A 102 -4.75 -2.03 15.59
C GLY A 102 -6.25 -2.23 15.32
N ARG A 103 -6.74 -1.92 14.12
CA ARG A 103 -8.09 -2.27 13.67
C ARG A 103 -8.09 -3.59 12.92
N ARG A 104 -9.16 -4.35 13.09
CA ARG A 104 -9.46 -5.60 12.39
C ARG A 104 -10.61 -5.36 11.43
N ILE A 105 -10.40 -5.60 10.13
CA ILE A 105 -11.45 -5.52 9.11
C ILE A 105 -11.69 -6.91 8.59
N GLU A 106 -12.95 -7.32 8.54
CA GLU A 106 -13.35 -8.66 8.11
C GLU A 106 -14.02 -8.59 6.74
N ILE A 107 -13.53 -9.40 5.81
CA ILE A 107 -14.10 -9.60 4.49
C ILE A 107 -14.57 -11.06 4.43
N LEU A 108 -15.87 -11.25 4.24
CA LEU A 108 -16.43 -12.60 4.20
C LEU A 108 -15.99 -13.30 2.90
N TRP A 109 -15.80 -14.63 2.95
CA TRP A 109 -15.36 -15.38 1.77
C TRP A 109 -16.35 -15.32 0.60
N ASP A 110 -17.65 -15.23 0.88
CA ASP A 110 -18.73 -15.12 -0.12
C ASP A 110 -18.78 -13.75 -0.81
N GLU A 111 -18.20 -12.72 -0.18
CA GLU A 111 -18.04 -11.39 -0.76
C GLU A 111 -16.90 -11.35 -1.78
N ILE A 112 -15.92 -12.26 -1.67
CA ILE A 112 -14.79 -12.35 -2.59
C ILE A 112 -15.24 -13.01 -3.89
N ARG A 113 -15.28 -12.24 -4.97
CA ARG A 113 -15.72 -12.69 -6.30
C ARG A 113 -14.60 -13.33 -7.10
N THR A 114 -13.43 -12.70 -7.08
CA THR A 114 -12.27 -13.18 -7.84
C THR A 114 -10.99 -12.97 -7.05
N VAL A 115 -10.07 -13.92 -7.23
CA VAL A 115 -8.68 -13.80 -6.78
C VAL A 115 -7.78 -14.17 -7.95
N GLU A 116 -7.19 -13.15 -8.55
CA GLU A 116 -6.36 -13.28 -9.74
C GLU A 116 -4.89 -13.03 -9.42
N ARG A 117 -4.04 -13.68 -10.21
CA ARG A 117 -2.63 -13.34 -10.25
C ARG A 117 -2.38 -12.28 -11.30
N ARG A 118 -1.63 -11.24 -10.96
CA ARG A 118 -1.22 -10.22 -11.94
C ARG A 118 0.21 -9.76 -11.74
N THR A 119 0.78 -9.30 -12.84
CA THR A 119 2.04 -8.56 -12.85
C THR A 119 1.73 -7.07 -12.90
N VAL A 120 2.28 -6.29 -11.97
CA VAL A 120 1.95 -4.87 -11.79
C VAL A 120 3.19 -3.98 -11.71
N GLY A 121 3.02 -2.74 -12.19
CA GLY A 121 4.07 -1.71 -12.19
C GLY A 121 5.11 -1.88 -13.30
N LEU A 122 5.91 -0.83 -13.52
CA LEU A 122 6.91 -0.74 -14.60
C LEU A 122 8.02 -1.79 -14.51
N ARG A 123 8.26 -2.34 -13.31
CA ARG A 123 9.29 -3.37 -13.08
C ARG A 123 8.73 -4.80 -13.07
N GLY A 124 7.49 -5.00 -13.51
CA GLY A 124 6.89 -6.32 -13.65
C GLY A 124 6.84 -7.14 -12.36
N ARG A 125 6.19 -6.62 -11.30
CA ARG A 125 6.14 -7.29 -10.00
C ARG A 125 4.91 -8.18 -9.85
N SER A 126 5.09 -9.39 -9.35
CA SER A 126 3.97 -10.29 -9.03
C SER A 126 3.13 -9.75 -7.87
N ALA A 127 1.81 -9.84 -8.03
CA ALA A 127 0.82 -9.42 -7.06
C ALA A 127 -0.44 -10.28 -7.15
N VAL A 128 -1.26 -10.24 -6.11
CA VAL A 128 -2.59 -10.85 -6.10
C VAL A 128 -3.63 -9.73 -6.20
N VAL A 129 -4.60 -9.87 -7.09
CA VAL A 129 -5.75 -8.97 -7.17
C VAL A 129 -6.93 -9.66 -6.52
N VAL A 130 -7.53 -9.01 -5.53
CA VAL A 130 -8.75 -9.48 -4.87
C VAL A 130 -9.90 -8.56 -5.24
N SER A 131 -11.01 -9.13 -5.69
CA SER A 131 -12.24 -8.41 -5.97
C SER A 131 -13.33 -8.79 -4.99
N VAL A 132 -13.90 -7.80 -4.31
CA VAL A 132 -14.93 -7.96 -3.28
C VAL A 132 -16.22 -7.27 -3.73
N SER A 133 -17.38 -7.85 -3.42
CA SER A 133 -18.69 -7.32 -3.80
C SER A 133 -19.69 -7.36 -2.64
N ARG A 134 -19.85 -6.22 -1.96
CA ARG A 134 -20.97 -5.91 -1.06
C ARG A 134 -22.04 -5.12 -1.84
N GLY A 135 -22.89 -5.83 -2.59
CA GLY A 135 -23.92 -5.22 -3.44
C GLY A 135 -23.62 -5.24 -4.94
N ARG A 136 -24.06 -4.22 -5.70
CA ARG A 136 -24.14 -4.25 -7.17
C ARG A 136 -22.83 -4.06 -7.94
N ARG A 137 -21.81 -3.41 -7.37
CA ARG A 137 -20.55 -3.12 -8.07
C ARG A 137 -19.36 -3.68 -7.30
N PRO A 138 -18.60 -4.63 -7.88
CA PRO A 138 -17.40 -5.14 -7.25
C PRO A 138 -16.32 -4.06 -7.19
N ARG A 139 -15.45 -4.17 -6.18
CA ARG A 139 -14.26 -3.35 -5.99
C ARG A 139 -13.05 -4.27 -5.90
N SER A 140 -11.96 -3.87 -6.55
CA SER A 140 -10.73 -4.66 -6.59
C SER A 140 -9.56 -3.89 -5.99
N ALA A 141 -8.67 -4.60 -5.32
CA ALA A 141 -7.39 -4.06 -4.84
C ALA A 141 -6.24 -4.96 -5.24
N VAL A 142 -5.07 -4.36 -5.47
CA VAL A 142 -3.83 -5.06 -5.77
C VAL A 142 -3.06 -5.28 -4.47
N LEU A 143 -3.02 -6.53 -4.02
CA LEU A 143 -2.26 -6.95 -2.86
C LEU A 143 -0.81 -7.21 -3.26
N ARG A 144 0.07 -6.29 -2.86
CA ARG A 144 1.52 -6.35 -3.11
C ARG A 144 2.21 -6.90 -1.88
N LEU A 145 2.57 -8.18 -1.89
CA LEU A 145 3.19 -8.84 -0.75
C LEU A 145 4.62 -8.35 -0.51
N VAL A 146 5.01 -8.31 0.75
CA VAL A 146 6.35 -7.94 1.22
C VAL A 146 6.77 -8.87 2.36
N GLU A 147 8.07 -9.22 2.45
CA GLU A 147 8.54 -10.24 3.40
C GLU A 147 9.76 -9.85 4.22
N GLU A 148 10.74 -9.16 3.63
CA GLU A 148 12.04 -8.93 4.31
C GLU A 148 12.27 -7.47 4.65
N PRO A 149 12.90 -7.14 5.78
CA PRO A 149 13.40 -5.79 6.01
C PRO A 149 14.43 -5.39 4.95
N GLY A 150 14.29 -4.18 4.42
CA GLY A 150 15.21 -3.56 3.47
C GLY A 150 15.48 -2.10 3.84
N ILE A 151 16.41 -1.48 3.10
CA ILE A 151 16.93 -0.13 3.37
C ILE A 151 15.80 0.93 3.44
N LEU A 152 14.68 0.70 2.75
CA LEU A 152 13.53 1.62 2.69
C LEU A 152 12.24 1.00 3.27
N GLY A 153 12.37 0.04 4.20
CA GLY A 153 11.28 -0.77 4.74
C GLY A 153 11.20 -2.14 4.06
N LEU A 154 10.02 -2.77 4.07
CA LEU A 154 9.89 -4.15 3.58
C LEU A 154 10.13 -4.28 2.06
N ARG A 155 10.90 -5.30 1.69
CA ARG A 155 11.19 -5.72 0.32
C ARG A 155 10.02 -6.50 -0.26
N PRO A 156 9.79 -6.42 -1.59
CA PRO A 156 8.78 -7.23 -2.27
C PRO A 156 8.98 -8.71 -1.99
N ALA A 157 7.89 -9.42 -1.76
CA ALA A 157 7.92 -10.87 -1.59
C ALA A 157 8.41 -11.56 -2.88
N PRO A 158 9.15 -12.67 -2.77
CA PRO A 158 9.51 -13.51 -3.90
C PRO A 158 8.25 -14.13 -4.52
N GLU A 159 8.35 -14.48 -5.79
CA GLU A 159 7.24 -15.03 -6.55
C GLU A 159 6.60 -16.24 -5.85
N ALA A 160 7.41 -17.21 -5.40
CA ALA A 160 6.93 -18.40 -4.70
C ALA A 160 6.06 -18.10 -3.47
N SER A 161 6.29 -17.00 -2.77
CA SER A 161 5.45 -16.59 -1.63
C SER A 161 4.11 -16.01 -2.07
N VAL A 162 4.10 -15.25 -3.17
CA VAL A 162 2.87 -14.79 -3.82
C VAL A 162 2.04 -15.99 -4.27
N ASP A 163 2.65 -17.04 -4.82
CA ASP A 163 1.98 -18.27 -5.26
C ASP A 163 1.36 -19.03 -4.10
N ARG A 164 2.11 -19.17 -3.00
CA ARG A 164 1.61 -19.84 -1.79
C ARG A 164 0.42 -19.08 -1.23
N PHE A 165 0.51 -17.75 -1.16
CA PHE A 165 -0.60 -16.93 -0.69
C PHE A 165 -1.81 -16.99 -1.63
N HIS A 166 -1.60 -16.92 -2.94
CA HIS A 166 -2.66 -17.04 -3.95
C HIS A 166 -3.40 -18.38 -3.84
N ARG A 167 -2.65 -19.49 -3.78
CA ARG A 167 -3.23 -20.84 -3.58
C ARG A 167 -3.98 -20.95 -2.26
N ARG A 168 -3.45 -20.37 -1.18
CA ARG A 168 -4.11 -20.35 0.13
C ARG A 168 -5.45 -19.62 0.07
N LEU A 169 -5.53 -18.46 -0.59
CA LEU A 169 -6.78 -17.75 -0.79
C LEU A 169 -7.79 -18.55 -1.61
N LEU A 170 -7.35 -19.16 -2.72
CA LEU A 170 -8.22 -20.00 -3.55
C LEU A 170 -8.78 -21.20 -2.76
N ALA A 171 -7.94 -21.87 -1.97
CA ALA A 171 -8.37 -22.98 -1.14
C ALA A 171 -9.43 -22.56 -0.10
N ARG A 172 -9.30 -21.36 0.49
CA ARG A 172 -10.31 -20.82 1.41
C ARG A 172 -11.63 -20.50 0.72
N ILE A 173 -11.58 -19.88 -0.46
CA ILE A 173 -12.78 -19.55 -1.23
C ILE A 173 -13.53 -20.82 -1.65
N GLU A 174 -12.80 -21.85 -2.10
CA GLU A 174 -13.43 -23.11 -2.47
C GLU A 174 -14.05 -23.82 -1.26
N ALA A 175 -13.37 -23.82 -0.11
CA ALA A 175 -13.89 -24.40 1.12
C ALA A 175 -15.12 -23.66 1.69
N ALA A 176 -15.22 -22.35 1.45
CA ALA A 176 -16.35 -21.53 1.89
C ALA A 176 -17.54 -21.57 0.93
N ARG A 177 -17.40 -22.18 -0.26
CA ARG A 177 -18.49 -22.27 -1.23
C ARG A 177 -19.59 -23.18 -0.66
N PRO A 178 -20.86 -22.72 -0.61
CA PRO A 178 -21.94 -23.57 -0.15
C PRO A 178 -22.02 -24.83 -1.02
N ALA A 179 -22.18 -25.99 -0.39
CA ALA A 179 -22.38 -27.25 -1.10
C ALA A 179 -23.58 -27.09 -2.06
N PRO A 180 -23.47 -27.53 -3.32
CA PRO A 180 -24.59 -27.43 -4.25
C PRO A 180 -25.79 -28.16 -3.64
N TRP A 181 -26.90 -27.44 -3.44
CA TRP A 181 -28.14 -28.04 -2.98
C TRP A 181 -28.60 -29.08 -4.00
N GLY A 182 -28.41 -30.36 -3.66
CA GLY A 182 -28.64 -31.46 -4.58
C GLY A 182 -28.05 -32.78 -4.13
N SER A 183 -28.24 -33.14 -2.86
CA SER A 183 -28.16 -34.54 -2.41
C SER A 183 -28.92 -34.72 -1.10
N ARG A 184 -30.25 -34.79 -1.22
CA ARG A 184 -31.13 -35.56 -0.34
C ARG A 184 -32.50 -35.67 -0.99
#